data_AF-A0A7Y3GHG9-F1
#
_entry.id   AF-A0A7Y3GHG9-F1
#
_cell.length_a   1.000
_cell.length_b   1.000
_cell.length_c   1.000
_cell.angle_alpha   90.00
_cell.angle_beta   90.00
_cell.angle_gamma   90.00
#
_symmetry.space_group_name_H-M   'P 1'
#
loop_
_entity.id
_entity.type
_entity.pdbx_description
1 polymer ?
#
loop_
_entity_poly.entity_id
_entity_poly.type
_entity_poly.pdbx_seq_one_letter_code
_entity_poly.pdbx_strand_id
1 'polypeptide(L)'
;VDVIAGELDGDRAPAAPPDSWASQPGSDLAIWLIKMPADSEWTLPATAPGVNRMLYCFVGSDAGVDATAIRKEEAVRLDPEQPARLAAGSENTEFLLLQGRPIAAPVFQMGPFVMNSPEELQQAFVDYRTTQFGGWPWSRPDPVHDRTEGRFALHADGRVEHRAMTARP
;
A
#
# COMPACT_ATOMS: atom_id res chain seq x y z
N VAL A 1 -7.66 -6.29 -12.66
CA VAL A 1 -6.96 -5.31 -11.80
C VAL A 1 -7.59 -5.41 -10.44
N ASP A 2 -6.80 -5.57 -9.37
CA ASP A 2 -7.32 -5.57 -8.02
C ASP A 2 -7.23 -4.15 -7.45
N VAL A 3 -8.38 -3.54 -7.17
CA VAL A 3 -8.47 -2.16 -6.67
C VAL A 3 -8.32 -2.16 -5.15
N ILE A 4 -7.09 -1.98 -4.65
CA ILE A 4 -6.79 -1.97 -3.20
C ILE A 4 -7.25 -0.65 -2.56
N ALA A 5 -7.05 0.47 -3.26
CA ALA A 5 -7.58 1.79 -2.91
C ALA A 5 -7.98 2.56 -4.19
N GLY A 6 -8.95 3.45 -4.08
CA GLY A 6 -9.48 4.24 -5.19
C GLY A 6 -10.60 3.53 -5.94
N GLU A 7 -10.72 3.84 -7.23
CA GLU A 7 -11.77 3.32 -8.11
C GLU A 7 -11.26 3.17 -9.54
N LEU A 8 -11.69 2.12 -10.24
CA LEU A 8 -11.45 1.90 -11.66
C LEU A 8 -12.73 1.40 -12.32
N ASP A 9 -13.23 2.12 -13.33
CA ASP A 9 -14.43 1.74 -14.11
C ASP A 9 -15.66 1.36 -13.27
N GLY A 10 -15.86 2.04 -12.14
CA GLY A 10 -16.95 1.78 -11.19
C GLY A 10 -16.67 0.68 -10.16
N ASP A 11 -15.56 -0.08 -10.30
CA ASP A 11 -15.07 -0.96 -9.24
C ASP A 11 -14.34 -0.14 -8.18
N ARG A 12 -14.90 -0.11 -6.97
CA ARG A 12 -14.45 0.77 -5.89
C ARG A 12 -13.94 -0.05 -4.71
N ALA A 13 -12.76 0.31 -4.23
CA ALA A 13 -12.18 -0.26 -3.02
C ALA A 13 -13.04 0.03 -1.76
N PRO A 14 -12.82 -0.70 -0.65
CA PRO A 14 -13.39 -0.33 0.65
C PRO A 14 -13.10 1.13 1.00
N ALA A 15 -14.00 1.75 1.76
CA ALA A 15 -13.83 3.13 2.20
C ALA A 15 -12.53 3.29 2.99
N ALA A 16 -11.77 4.33 2.66
CA ALA A 16 -10.59 4.70 3.40
C ALA A 16 -10.94 5.09 4.86
N PRO A 17 -9.98 4.99 5.80
CA PRO A 17 -10.15 5.52 7.14
C PRO A 17 -10.56 7.00 7.09
N PRO A 18 -11.52 7.44 7.92
CA PRO A 18 -12.12 8.76 7.81
C PRO A 18 -11.10 9.90 7.95
N ASP A 19 -10.08 9.74 8.80
CA ASP A 19 -9.04 10.76 9.03
C ASP A 19 -7.84 10.66 8.06
N SER A 20 -7.89 9.78 7.06
CA SER A 20 -6.83 9.63 6.06
C SER A 20 -6.96 10.67 4.95
N TRP A 21 -5.84 11.10 4.36
CA TRP A 21 -5.88 11.85 3.09
C TRP A 21 -6.66 11.11 2.00
N ALA A 22 -6.61 9.77 2.03
CA ALA A 22 -7.32 8.90 1.11
C ALA A 22 -8.86 9.06 1.16
N SER A 23 -9.43 9.55 2.27
CA SER A 23 -10.87 9.78 2.39
C SER A 23 -11.31 11.12 1.79
N GLN A 24 -10.37 12.03 1.54
CA GLN A 24 -10.67 13.37 1.06
C GLN A 24 -11.08 13.35 -0.42
N PRO A 25 -12.17 14.04 -0.79
CA PRO A 25 -12.51 14.27 -2.19
C PRO A 25 -11.35 14.95 -2.92
N GLY A 26 -11.01 14.46 -4.12
CA GLY A 26 -9.91 15.02 -4.92
C GLY A 26 -8.51 14.60 -4.48
N SER A 27 -8.38 13.67 -3.52
CA SER A 27 -7.09 13.02 -3.23
C SER A 27 -6.55 12.20 -4.41
N ASP A 28 -7.43 11.80 -5.33
CA ASP A 28 -7.14 10.99 -6.53
C ASP A 28 -6.30 9.73 -6.20
N LEU A 29 -6.40 9.25 -4.95
CA LEU A 29 -5.58 8.13 -4.46
C LEU A 29 -6.01 6.85 -5.17
N ALA A 30 -5.04 6.16 -5.76
CA ALA A 30 -5.22 4.83 -6.30
C ALA A 30 -4.02 3.95 -5.95
N ILE A 31 -4.31 2.77 -5.40
CA ILE A 31 -3.33 1.70 -5.17
C ILE A 31 -3.90 0.46 -5.83
N TRP A 32 -3.34 0.05 -6.96
CA TRP A 32 -3.87 -1.06 -7.74
C TRP A 32 -2.81 -2.13 -7.96
N LEU A 33 -3.22 -3.39 -7.92
CA LEU A 33 -2.43 -4.51 -8.41
C LEU A 33 -2.93 -4.88 -9.81
N ILE A 34 -2.09 -4.63 -10.81
CA ILE A 34 -2.40 -4.89 -12.22
C ILE A 34 -1.70 -6.20 -12.59
N LYS A 35 -2.50 -7.25 -12.77
CA LYS A 35 -2.03 -8.58 -13.15
C LYS A 35 -2.26 -8.80 -14.64
N MET A 36 -1.19 -9.06 -15.37
CA MET A 36 -1.20 -9.21 -16.81
C MET A 36 -0.67 -10.60 -17.18
N PRO A 37 -1.45 -11.42 -17.91
CA PRO A 37 -0.93 -12.64 -18.52
C PRO A 37 0.24 -12.32 -19.47
N ALA A 38 1.10 -13.30 -19.72
CA ALA A 38 2.10 -13.22 -20.78
C ALA A 38 1.48 -12.79 -22.12
N ASP A 39 2.25 -12.06 -22.92
CA ASP A 39 1.90 -11.59 -24.26
C ASP A 39 0.59 -10.76 -24.32
N SER A 40 0.22 -10.11 -23.20
CA SER A 40 -0.98 -9.29 -23.10
C SER A 40 -0.66 -7.80 -23.03
N GLU A 41 -1.65 -6.99 -23.39
CA GLU A 41 -1.57 -5.54 -23.33
C GLU A 41 -2.80 -4.96 -22.65
N TRP A 42 -2.60 -3.88 -21.91
CA TRP A 42 -3.66 -3.14 -21.27
C TRP A 42 -3.33 -1.66 -21.22
N THR A 43 -4.33 -0.80 -21.40
CA THR A 43 -4.14 0.64 -21.32
C THR A 43 -4.58 1.13 -19.95
N LEU A 44 -3.63 1.64 -19.18
CA LEU A 44 -3.90 2.36 -17.94
C LEU A 44 -4.52 3.73 -18.31
N PRO A 45 -5.74 4.06 -17.85
CA PRO A 45 -6.40 5.30 -18.21
C PRO A 45 -5.64 6.53 -17.68
N ALA A 46 -5.83 7.67 -18.35
CA ALA A 46 -5.41 8.97 -17.82
C ALA A 46 -6.19 9.32 -16.54
N THR A 47 -5.69 10.28 -15.78
CA THR A 47 -6.32 10.83 -14.57
C THR A 47 -6.17 12.35 -14.52
N ALA A 48 -6.59 12.97 -13.41
CA ALA A 48 -6.59 14.41 -13.25
C ALA A 48 -5.17 15.01 -13.25
N PRO A 49 -4.99 16.25 -13.74
CA PRO A 49 -3.72 16.96 -13.69
C PRO A 49 -3.23 17.16 -12.26
N GLY A 50 -1.90 17.19 -12.11
CA GLY A 50 -1.21 17.39 -10.83
C GLY A 50 -1.19 16.17 -9.90
N VAL A 51 -1.68 15.02 -10.36
CA VAL A 51 -1.61 13.75 -9.64
C VAL A 51 -0.23 13.11 -9.86
N ASN A 52 0.42 12.64 -8.80
CA ASN A 52 1.62 11.82 -8.94
C ASN A 52 1.23 10.39 -9.28
N ARG A 53 1.92 9.77 -10.24
CA ARG A 53 1.71 8.38 -10.65
C ARG A 53 3.04 7.67 -10.80
N MET A 54 3.17 6.53 -10.14
CA MET A 54 4.31 5.64 -10.25
C MET A 54 3.82 4.23 -10.49
N LEU A 55 4.39 3.55 -11.47
CA LEU A 55 4.13 2.16 -11.78
C LEU A 55 5.39 1.34 -11.46
N TYR A 56 5.25 0.30 -10.65
CA TYR A 56 6.36 -0.55 -10.22
C TYR A 56 6.14 -1.98 -10.70
N CYS A 57 7.08 -2.53 -11.47
CA CYS A 57 7.04 -3.92 -11.91
C CYS A 57 7.68 -4.81 -10.83
N PHE A 58 6.92 -5.73 -10.23
CA PHE A 58 7.44 -6.55 -9.11
C PHE A 58 7.35 -8.06 -9.32
N VAL A 59 6.58 -8.53 -10.31
CA VAL A 59 6.52 -9.93 -10.76
C VAL A 59 6.70 -9.99 -12.27
N GLY A 60 7.36 -11.04 -12.74
CA GLY A 60 7.64 -11.29 -14.16
C GLY A 60 9.07 -10.90 -14.52
N SER A 61 9.27 -10.59 -15.79
CA SER A 61 10.54 -10.21 -16.39
C SER A 61 10.45 -8.81 -17.04
N ASP A 62 10.94 -8.65 -18.26
CA ASP A 62 10.91 -7.38 -18.97
C ASP A 62 9.49 -7.10 -19.47
N ALA A 63 8.99 -5.89 -19.21
CA ALA A 63 7.68 -5.42 -19.60
C ALA A 63 7.78 -4.07 -20.31
N GLY A 64 6.73 -3.70 -21.05
CA GLY A 64 6.66 -2.43 -21.77
C GLY A 64 5.73 -1.44 -21.10
N VAL A 65 6.13 -0.17 -21.08
CA VAL A 65 5.25 0.98 -20.86
C VAL A 65 5.46 1.95 -22.01
N ASP A 66 4.44 2.04 -22.86
CA ASP A 66 4.47 2.71 -24.15
C ASP A 66 5.67 2.22 -24.98
N ALA A 67 6.65 3.10 -25.24
CA ALA A 67 7.87 2.78 -25.98
C ALA A 67 9.06 2.41 -25.08
N THR A 68 8.88 2.38 -23.76
CA THR A 68 9.94 2.15 -22.78
C THR A 68 9.89 0.74 -22.23
N ALA A 69 11.01 0.02 -22.29
CA ALA A 69 11.16 -1.25 -21.61
C ALA A 69 11.46 -1.01 -20.11
N ILE A 70 10.84 -1.81 -19.26
CA ILE A 70 10.96 -1.78 -17.80
C ILE A 70 11.29 -3.19 -17.34
N ARG A 71 12.29 -3.32 -16.48
CA ARG A 71 12.66 -4.62 -15.90
C ARG A 71 11.90 -4.86 -14.60
N LYS A 72 11.86 -6.11 -14.17
CA LYS A 72 11.43 -6.45 -12.81
C LYS A 72 12.23 -5.64 -11.79
N GLU A 73 11.55 -5.16 -10.75
CA GLU A 73 12.05 -4.31 -9.67
C GLU A 73 12.41 -2.87 -10.09
N GLU A 74 11.95 -2.42 -11.26
CA GLU A 74 12.03 -1.02 -11.67
C GLU A 74 10.68 -0.31 -11.52
N ALA A 75 10.76 1.00 -11.25
CA ALA A 75 9.62 1.91 -11.20
C ALA A 75 9.74 2.97 -12.30
N VAL A 76 8.61 3.33 -12.89
CA VAL A 76 8.50 4.47 -13.80
C VAL A 76 7.50 5.49 -13.28
N ARG A 77 7.82 6.77 -13.49
CA ARG A 77 6.86 7.85 -13.28
C ARG A 77 6.05 8.05 -14.55
N LEU A 78 4.75 8.14 -14.41
CA LEU A 78 3.82 8.35 -15.53
C LEU A 78 3.33 9.80 -15.56
N ASP A 79 3.07 10.30 -16.76
CA ASP A 79 2.28 11.50 -16.95
C ASP A 79 0.81 11.19 -16.57
N PRO A 80 0.21 11.90 -15.60
CA PRO A 80 -1.17 11.65 -15.23
C PRO A 80 -2.18 11.98 -16.33
N GLU A 81 -1.88 12.94 -17.20
CA GLU A 81 -2.84 13.44 -18.19
C GLU A 81 -2.89 12.56 -19.45
N GLN A 82 -2.04 11.54 -19.53
CA GLN A 82 -1.97 10.62 -20.67
C GLN A 82 -2.30 9.18 -20.26
N PRO A 83 -3.02 8.43 -21.12
CA PRO A 83 -3.11 6.99 -20.95
C PRO A 83 -1.72 6.36 -21.19
N ALA A 84 -1.43 5.27 -20.49
CA ALA A 84 -0.17 4.54 -20.65
C ALA A 84 -0.45 3.10 -21.08
N ARG A 85 0.11 2.68 -22.21
CA ARG A 85 -0.01 1.30 -22.70
C ARG A 85 0.97 0.40 -21.98
N LEU A 86 0.47 -0.52 -21.18
CA LEU A 86 1.25 -1.55 -20.53
C LEU A 86 1.29 -2.79 -21.43
N ALA A 87 2.44 -3.43 -21.54
CA ALA A 87 2.62 -4.68 -22.28
C ALA A 87 3.41 -5.67 -21.41
N ALA A 88 2.85 -6.86 -21.19
CA ALA A 88 3.58 -7.96 -20.59
C ALA A 88 4.46 -8.64 -21.65
N GLY A 89 5.67 -9.06 -21.26
CA GLY A 89 6.54 -9.87 -22.11
C GLY A 89 6.10 -11.33 -22.17
N SER A 90 7.04 -12.25 -22.30
CA SER A 90 6.78 -13.70 -22.40
C SER A 90 6.38 -14.37 -21.09
N GLU A 91 6.25 -13.62 -20.00
CA GLU A 91 5.86 -14.10 -18.68
C GLU A 91 4.70 -13.28 -18.13
N ASN A 92 3.93 -13.87 -17.21
CA ASN A 92 2.94 -13.11 -16.46
C ASN A 92 3.64 -11.99 -15.68
N THR A 93 3.11 -10.78 -15.78
CA THR A 93 3.67 -9.58 -15.15
C THR A 93 2.68 -9.02 -14.15
N GLU A 94 3.16 -8.57 -12.99
CA GLU A 94 2.36 -7.79 -12.06
C GLU A 94 2.99 -6.43 -11.80
N PHE A 95 2.15 -5.40 -11.90
CA PHE A 95 2.50 -4.03 -11.58
C PHE A 95 1.75 -3.54 -10.35
N LEU A 96 2.44 -2.77 -9.52
CA LEU A 96 1.85 -1.95 -8.46
C LEU A 96 1.75 -0.52 -8.97
N LEU A 97 0.52 -0.01 -9.11
CA LEU A 97 0.28 1.41 -9.33
C LEU A 97 0.19 2.11 -7.98
N LEU A 98 0.97 3.17 -7.81
CA LEU A 98 0.87 4.12 -6.71
C LEU A 98 0.54 5.49 -7.28
N GLN A 99 -0.63 6.00 -6.92
CA GLN A 99 -1.16 7.24 -7.44
C GLN A 99 -1.77 8.10 -6.33
N GLY A 100 -1.59 9.41 -6.39
CA GLY A 100 -2.32 10.35 -5.54
C GLY A 100 -1.92 11.81 -5.78
N ARG A 101 -2.86 12.71 -5.50
CA ARG A 101 -2.61 14.15 -5.46
C ARG A 101 -1.69 14.47 -4.27
N PRO A 102 -0.65 15.29 -4.47
CA PRO A 102 0.20 15.75 -3.37
C PRO A 102 -0.62 16.39 -2.25
N ILE A 103 -0.32 16.04 -1.00
CA ILE A 103 -0.94 16.64 0.20
C ILE A 103 -0.57 18.14 0.33
N ALA A 104 0.55 18.55 -0.28
CA ALA A 104 1.08 19.91 -0.23
C ALA A 104 1.39 20.43 1.20
N ALA A 105 1.70 19.51 2.12
CA ALA A 105 2.17 19.83 3.46
C ALA A 105 3.68 19.57 3.59
N PRO A 106 4.40 20.28 4.50
CA PRO A 106 5.78 19.96 4.81
C PRO A 106 5.94 18.54 5.35
N VAL A 107 7.09 17.91 5.11
CA VAL A 107 7.40 16.55 5.58
C VAL A 107 8.66 16.60 6.43
N PHE A 108 8.53 16.29 7.72
CA PHE A 108 9.64 16.09 8.65
C PHE A 108 9.60 14.65 9.14
N GLN A 109 10.68 13.90 8.95
CA GLN A 109 10.77 12.48 9.29
C GLN A 109 11.95 12.20 10.20
N MET A 110 11.73 11.40 11.25
CA MET A 110 12.79 10.83 12.07
C MET A 110 12.37 9.46 12.58
N GLY A 111 13.08 8.42 12.12
CA GLY A 111 12.74 7.03 12.42
C GLY A 111 11.31 6.70 11.98
N PRO A 112 10.44 6.19 12.88
CA PRO A 112 9.09 5.78 12.53
C PRO A 112 8.07 6.93 12.49
N PHE A 113 8.47 8.17 12.84
CA PHE A 113 7.55 9.30 12.92
C PHE A 113 7.73 10.23 11.71
N VAL A 114 6.59 10.63 11.14
CA VAL A 114 6.49 11.60 10.04
C VAL A 114 5.46 12.65 10.46
N MET A 115 5.86 13.91 10.54
CA MET A 115 5.02 15.05 10.96
C MET A 115 5.18 16.24 10.01
N ASN A 116 4.44 17.33 10.25
CA ASN A 116 4.47 18.54 9.42
C ASN A 116 5.33 19.67 10.00
N SER A 117 5.85 19.52 11.22
CA SER A 117 6.83 20.43 11.83
C SER A 117 7.87 19.72 12.73
N PRO A 118 9.04 20.34 12.97
CA PRO A 118 10.02 19.83 13.95
C PRO A 118 9.46 19.70 15.37
N GLU A 119 8.60 20.63 15.80
CA GLU A 119 8.00 20.65 17.13
C GLU A 119 7.03 19.46 17.32
N GLU A 120 6.19 19.19 16.32
CA GLU A 120 5.32 18.01 16.30
C GLU A 120 6.11 16.70 16.36
N LEU A 121 7.23 16.63 15.65
CA LEU A 121 8.12 15.47 15.67
C LEU A 121 8.68 15.25 17.08
N GLN A 122 9.17 16.30 17.74
CA GLN A 122 9.64 16.22 19.12
C GLN A 122 8.53 15.78 20.08
N GLN A 123 7.33 16.31 19.92
CA GLN A 123 6.17 15.93 20.72
C GLN A 123 5.84 14.44 20.53
N ALA A 124 5.81 13.93 19.29
CA ALA A 124 5.57 12.52 19.00
C ALA A 124 6.57 11.59 19.71
N PHE A 125 7.85 11.98 19.79
CA PHE A 125 8.85 11.24 20.56
C PHE A 125 8.60 11.29 22.07
N VAL A 126 8.21 12.45 22.61
CA VAL A 126 7.85 12.58 24.03
C VAL A 126 6.63 11.71 24.36
N ASP A 127 5.61 11.75 23.52
CA ASP A 127 4.40 10.96 23.67
C ASP A 127 4.71 9.47 23.61
N TYR A 128 5.53 9.04 22.66
CA TYR A 128 5.97 7.64 22.56
C TYR A 128 6.76 7.21 23.81
N ARG A 129 7.70 8.03 24.30
CA ARG A 129 8.49 7.69 25.49
C ARG A 129 7.64 7.64 26.76
N THR A 130 6.63 8.50 26.85
CA THR A 130 5.77 8.62 28.03
C THR A 130 4.70 7.54 28.05
N THR A 131 4.07 7.29 26.90
CA THR A 131 2.88 6.42 26.80
C THR A 131 3.17 5.06 26.18
N GLN A 132 4.29 4.86 25.48
CA GLN A 132 4.57 3.63 24.75
C GLN A 132 3.44 3.24 23.78
N PHE A 133 2.98 4.20 22.96
CA PHE A 133 1.81 4.07 22.06
C PHE A 133 0.46 3.94 22.78
N GLY A 134 0.18 4.78 23.78
CA GLY A 134 -1.13 4.80 24.46
C GLY A 134 -1.28 3.75 25.56
N GLY A 135 -0.18 3.26 26.10
CA GLY A 135 -0.08 2.26 27.16
C GLY A 135 0.21 0.91 26.54
N TRP A 136 1.48 0.48 26.56
CA TRP A 136 1.87 -0.85 26.12
C TRP A 136 1.11 -1.90 26.94
N PRO A 137 0.13 -2.63 26.37
CA PRO A 137 -0.81 -3.42 27.15
C PRO A 137 -0.20 -4.73 27.67
N TRP A 138 1.01 -5.08 27.21
CA TRP A 138 1.70 -6.30 27.58
C TRP A 138 2.65 -6.07 28.76
N SER A 139 2.78 -7.06 29.63
CA SER A 139 3.63 -7.00 30.83
C SER A 139 5.14 -6.94 30.54
N ARG A 140 5.54 -7.14 29.29
CA ARG A 140 6.93 -7.14 28.83
C ARG A 140 7.04 -6.41 27.49
N PRO A 141 8.18 -5.78 27.18
CA PRO A 141 8.38 -5.02 25.95
C PRO A 141 8.44 -5.91 24.69
N ASP A 142 8.68 -7.20 24.86
CA ASP A 142 8.87 -8.21 23.83
C ASP A 142 7.87 -9.38 24.00
N PRO A 143 6.56 -9.13 23.86
CA PRO A 143 5.56 -10.18 23.98
C PRO A 143 5.77 -11.21 22.88
N VAL A 144 6.24 -12.39 23.29
CA VAL A 144 6.30 -13.58 22.46
C VAL A 144 5.31 -14.60 22.99
N HIS A 145 4.53 -15.18 22.08
CA HIS A 145 3.63 -16.29 22.36
C HIS A 145 4.42 -17.54 22.77
N ASP A 146 3.79 -18.43 23.54
CA ASP A 146 4.45 -19.67 23.92
C ASP A 146 4.71 -20.50 22.66
N ARG A 147 5.86 -21.16 22.57
CA ARG A 147 6.22 -21.96 21.39
C ARG A 147 5.24 -23.11 21.14
N THR A 148 4.49 -23.53 22.16
CA THR A 148 3.48 -24.59 22.11
C THR A 148 2.08 -24.09 21.76
N GLU A 149 1.84 -22.77 21.76
CA GLU A 149 0.52 -22.15 21.63
C GLU A 149 -0.13 -22.34 20.24
N GLY A 150 0.68 -22.73 19.25
CA GLY A 150 0.21 -23.01 17.89
C GLY A 150 -0.34 -21.76 17.19
N ARG A 151 -1.21 -21.95 16.20
CA ARG A 151 -1.87 -20.82 15.51
C ARG A 151 -3.19 -20.52 16.19
N PHE A 152 -3.37 -19.27 16.60
CA PHE A 152 -4.61 -18.78 17.18
C PHE A 152 -4.93 -17.37 16.68
N ALA A 153 -6.17 -16.93 16.89
CA ALA A 153 -6.64 -15.57 16.67
C ALA A 153 -7.34 -15.06 17.93
N LEU A 154 -6.84 -13.96 18.51
CA LEU A 154 -7.53 -13.22 19.56
C LEU A 154 -8.37 -12.13 18.89
N HIS A 155 -9.69 -12.24 19.02
CA HIS A 155 -10.64 -11.27 18.50
C HIS A 155 -10.80 -10.07 19.46
N ALA A 156 -11.29 -8.94 18.94
CA ALA A 156 -11.48 -7.71 19.72
C ALA A 156 -12.49 -7.84 20.87
N ASP A 157 -13.37 -8.84 20.81
CA ASP A 157 -14.33 -9.19 21.88
C ASP A 157 -13.73 -10.10 22.97
N GLY A 158 -12.43 -10.41 22.87
CA GLY A 158 -11.71 -11.29 23.80
C GLY A 158 -11.81 -12.78 23.47
N ARG A 159 -12.54 -13.18 22.42
CA ARG A 159 -12.61 -14.58 22.01
C ARG A 159 -11.28 -15.04 21.42
N VAL A 160 -10.83 -16.23 21.81
CA VAL A 160 -9.66 -16.86 21.21
C VAL A 160 -10.11 -18.04 20.37
N GLU A 161 -9.78 -18.02 19.08
CA GLU A 161 -9.96 -19.15 18.17
C GLU A 161 -8.62 -19.83 17.95
N HIS A 162 -8.55 -21.12 18.26
CA HIS A 162 -7.40 -21.96 17.91
C HIS A 162 -7.73 -22.76 16.65
N ARG A 163 -6.81 -22.78 15.69
CA ARG A 163 -6.98 -23.65 14.52
C ARG A 163 -6.97 -25.11 14.99
N ALA A 164 -8.04 -25.86 14.72
CA ALA A 164 -8.05 -27.30 14.94
C ALA A 164 -6.87 -27.94 14.21
N MET A 165 -6.05 -28.72 14.92
CA MET A 165 -4.97 -29.50 14.31
C MET A 165 -5.59 -30.55 13.39
N THR A 166 -5.81 -30.19 12.12
CA THR A 166 -6.07 -31.19 11.09
C THR A 166 -4.77 -31.93 10.89
N ALA A 167 -4.72 -33.22 11.26
CA ALA A 167 -3.66 -34.11 10.84
C ALA A 167 -3.55 -33.99 9.31
N ARG A 168 -2.41 -33.53 8.82
CA ARG A 168 -2.14 -33.56 7.37
C ARG A 168 -2.14 -35.05 6.94
N PRO A 169 -2.75 -35.40 5.80
CA PRO A 169 -2.42 -36.65 5.12
C PRO A 169 -0.95 -36.64 4.67
#